data_AF-A0AAD6B2J8-F1
#
_entry.id   AF-A0AAD6B2J8-F1
#
_cell.length_a   1.000
_cell.length_b   1.000
_cell.length_c   1.000
_cell.angle_alpha   90.00
_cell.angle_beta   90.00
_cell.angle_gamma   90.00
#
_symmetry.space_group_name_H-M   'P 1'
#
loop_
_entity.id
_entity.type
_entity.pdbx_description
1 polymer ?
#
loop_
_entity_poly.entity_id
_entity_poly.type
_entity_poly.pdbx_seq_one_letter_code
_entity_poly.pdbx_strand_id
1 'polypeptide(L)'
;MESKLTALFLLLAFSSCSAKDQEENPEFWRSQARVTLQSGLDRKLNTNVPKNILFFLGDGMGITTYTAARILKGQLQNQTGEETVMTMDTFPNSVGIVTATRVQHATPATSYAHSASRKWYSEGDMPEAAKKDGCTDIASQMLKNTDIDVIIGGGRKYMTPRGTKDPEYPADFSSRGKRKDGRNLIDEWQKMKIGKVARYVWNQTDFSAVDPETTDYLMALFEPGELRFEVERDPKMDPSIVETTEKAICILQKKPQRLLPFSGG
;
A
#
# COMPACT_ATOMS: atom_id res chain seq x y z
N MET A 1 12.50 -1.77 74.30
CA MET A 1 13.37 -2.70 73.54
C MET A 1 12.43 -3.54 72.70
N GLU A 2 12.68 -3.63 71.39
CA GLU A 2 11.86 -4.34 70.38
C GLU A 2 10.51 -3.66 70.09
N SER A 3 10.03 -3.38 68.87
CA SER A 3 10.47 -3.56 67.49
C SER A 3 9.51 -2.69 66.64
N LYS A 4 9.98 -1.72 65.84
CA LYS A 4 10.26 -1.83 64.39
C LYS A 4 9.20 -2.62 63.58
N LEU A 5 7.99 -2.09 63.44
CA LEU A 5 7.03 -2.43 62.37
C LEU A 5 5.91 -1.39 62.53
N THR A 6 5.79 -0.32 61.75
CA THR A 6 5.03 -0.27 60.49
C THR A 6 5.09 1.16 59.96
N ALA A 7 6.09 1.52 59.14
CA ALA A 7 6.10 2.80 58.43
C ALA A 7 6.95 2.75 57.16
N LEU A 8 6.92 1.62 56.46
CA LEU A 8 7.67 1.42 55.22
C LEU A 8 6.85 0.63 54.21
N PHE A 9 5.71 1.16 53.79
CA PHE A 9 5.01 0.68 52.58
C PHE A 9 3.99 1.74 52.14
N LEU A 10 4.45 2.83 51.50
CA LEU A 10 3.58 3.75 50.75
C LEU A 10 4.40 4.64 49.81
N LEU A 11 5.14 4.03 48.88
CA LEU A 11 5.82 4.78 47.82
C LEU A 11 5.83 4.07 46.46
N LEU A 12 4.86 3.19 46.21
CA LEU A 12 4.69 2.52 44.92
C LEU A 12 3.20 2.42 44.57
N ALA A 13 2.61 3.50 44.08
CA ALA A 13 1.43 3.48 43.19
C ALA A 13 0.97 4.90 42.83
N PHE A 14 1.74 5.62 42.02
CA PHE A 14 1.16 6.69 41.18
C PHE A 14 1.92 6.72 39.85
N SER A 15 1.62 5.75 38.99
CA SER A 15 1.98 5.86 37.57
C SER A 15 1.01 5.05 36.74
N SER A 16 -0.25 5.48 36.75
CA SER A 16 -1.27 5.02 35.80
C SER A 16 -2.52 5.89 35.85
N CYS A 17 -2.37 7.22 35.72
CA CYS A 17 -3.47 8.11 35.33
C CYS A 17 -2.84 9.40 34.81
N SER A 18 -2.72 9.56 33.49
CA SER A 18 -2.20 10.80 32.90
C SER A 18 -2.92 11.24 31.64
N ALA A 19 -3.60 10.34 30.91
CA ALA A 19 -4.30 10.70 29.68
C ALA A 19 -5.76 11.17 29.94
N LYS A 20 -6.53 10.43 30.74
CA LYS A 20 -7.95 10.75 31.00
C LYS A 20 -8.15 12.03 31.81
N ASP A 21 -7.37 12.24 32.86
CA ASP A 21 -7.51 13.43 33.73
C ASP A 21 -7.09 14.74 33.04
N GLN A 22 -6.26 14.66 31.98
CA GLN A 22 -5.85 15.84 31.21
C GLN A 22 -6.94 16.34 30.26
N GLU A 23 -7.71 15.43 29.64
CA GLU A 23 -8.79 15.78 28.71
C GLU A 23 -10.00 16.42 29.43
N GLU A 24 -10.16 16.22 30.73
CA GLU A 24 -11.22 16.86 31.52
C GLU A 24 -10.90 18.33 31.85
N ASN A 25 -9.64 18.75 31.75
CA ASN A 25 -9.22 20.12 32.01
C ASN A 25 -9.50 21.03 30.79
N PRO A 26 -10.31 22.10 30.92
CA PRO A 26 -10.56 23.03 29.81
C PRO A 26 -9.30 23.67 29.22
N GLU A 27 -8.23 23.84 30.02
CA GLU A 27 -6.96 24.39 29.55
C GLU A 27 -6.22 23.47 28.58
N PHE A 28 -6.44 22.16 28.68
CA PHE A 28 -5.90 21.19 27.71
C PHE A 28 -6.47 21.48 26.31
N TRP A 29 -7.80 21.56 26.18
CA TRP A 29 -8.45 21.87 24.90
C TRP A 29 -8.12 23.28 24.40
N ARG A 30 -7.98 24.27 25.30
CA ARG A 30 -7.56 25.63 24.92
C ARG A 30 -6.13 25.66 24.39
N SER A 31 -5.21 24.92 25.01
CA SER A 31 -3.83 24.85 24.55
C SER A 31 -3.72 24.14 23.19
N GLN A 32 -4.42 23.01 23.01
CA GLN A 32 -4.47 22.29 21.74
C GLN A 32 -5.13 23.13 20.63
N ALA A 33 -6.23 23.83 20.94
CA ALA A 33 -6.88 24.74 19.99
C ALA A 33 -5.96 25.90 19.58
N ARG A 34 -5.18 26.47 20.52
CA ARG A 34 -4.19 27.52 20.21
C ARG A 34 -3.07 26.99 19.32
N VAL A 35 -2.57 25.78 19.57
CA VAL A 35 -1.56 25.12 18.73
C VAL A 35 -2.10 24.88 17.32
N THR A 36 -3.32 24.35 17.18
CA THR A 36 -3.97 24.12 15.88
C THR A 36 -4.29 25.41 15.14
N LEU A 37 -4.71 26.46 15.85
CA LEU A 37 -4.94 27.78 15.26
C LEU A 37 -3.62 28.38 14.76
N GLN A 38 -2.57 28.31 15.59
CA GLN A 38 -1.25 28.82 15.24
C GLN A 38 -0.67 28.05 14.05
N SER A 39 -0.79 26.72 14.02
CA SER A 39 -0.35 25.92 12.87
C SER A 39 -1.15 26.21 11.61
N GLY A 40 -2.44 26.54 11.73
CA GLY A 40 -3.29 27.01 10.62
C GLY A 40 -2.93 28.40 10.12
N LEU A 41 -2.60 29.33 11.00
CA LEU A 41 -2.17 30.70 10.68
C LEU A 41 -0.75 30.74 10.07
N ASP A 42 0.15 29.88 10.58
CA ASP A 42 1.52 29.74 10.09
C ASP A 42 1.60 28.87 8.83
N ARG A 43 0.48 28.25 8.42
CA ARG A 43 0.41 27.43 7.21
C ARG A 43 0.58 28.29 5.97
N LYS A 44 1.80 28.37 5.48
CA LYS A 44 2.10 28.96 4.18
C LYS A 44 1.59 28.05 3.07
N LEU A 45 0.79 28.62 2.16
CA LEU A 45 0.38 27.91 0.94
C LEU A 45 1.63 27.62 0.10
N ASN A 46 1.87 26.33 -0.16
CA ASN A 46 2.92 25.92 -1.08
C ASN A 46 2.40 26.14 -2.51
N THR A 47 2.83 27.24 -3.13
CA THR A 47 2.48 27.60 -4.53
C THR A 47 3.47 27.04 -5.54
N ASN A 48 4.49 26.29 -5.09
CA ASN A 48 5.42 25.65 -6.00
C ASN A 48 4.72 24.54 -6.78
N VAL A 49 5.16 24.31 -8.02
CA VAL A 49 4.69 23.17 -8.80
C VAL A 49 5.05 21.89 -8.05
N PRO A 50 4.07 21.03 -7.71
CA PRO A 50 4.36 19.80 -7.02
C PRO A 50 5.21 18.93 -7.93
N LYS A 51 6.42 18.60 -7.46
CA LYS A 51 7.24 17.57 -8.10
C LYS A 51 6.54 16.19 -7.94
N ASN A 52 5.86 16.04 -6.79
CA ASN A 52 5.23 14.90 -6.10
C ASN A 52 3.72 14.76 -6.14
N ILE A 53 3.18 13.62 -6.57
CA ILE A 53 1.79 13.23 -6.22
C ILE A 53 1.80 11.78 -5.74
N LEU A 54 1.55 11.57 -4.44
CA LEU A 54 1.24 10.25 -3.88
C LEU A 54 -0.24 10.22 -3.50
N PHE A 55 -0.99 9.26 -4.05
CA PHE A 55 -2.42 9.18 -3.87
C PHE A 55 -2.80 7.94 -3.05
N PHE A 56 -3.19 8.15 -1.80
CA PHE A 56 -3.76 7.10 -0.96
C PHE A 56 -5.26 6.98 -1.24
N LEU A 57 -5.67 5.86 -1.82
CA LEU A 57 -7.08 5.58 -2.08
C LEU A 57 -7.56 4.43 -1.20
N GLY A 58 -8.30 4.78 -0.15
CA GLY A 58 -9.00 3.83 0.70
C GLY A 58 -10.33 3.41 0.06
N ASP A 59 -10.40 2.20 -0.48
CA ASP A 59 -11.63 1.65 -1.05
C ASP A 59 -12.70 1.48 0.06
N GLY A 60 -13.77 2.26 0.01
CA GLY A 60 -14.81 2.28 1.05
C GLY A 60 -14.47 3.05 2.33
N MET A 61 -13.37 3.80 2.38
CA MET A 61 -13.01 4.64 3.54
C MET A 61 -13.77 5.97 3.56
N GLY A 62 -15.09 5.90 3.81
CA GLY A 62 -15.88 7.09 4.13
C GLY A 62 -15.47 7.73 5.47
N ILE A 63 -15.96 8.93 5.77
CA ILE A 63 -15.66 9.67 7.01
C ILE A 63 -15.92 8.80 8.26
N THR A 64 -16.98 7.99 8.25
CA THR A 64 -17.34 7.08 9.36
C THR A 64 -16.32 5.95 9.55
N THR A 65 -15.90 5.29 8.48
CA THR A 65 -14.86 4.25 8.50
C THR A 65 -13.51 4.81 8.96
N TYR A 66 -13.18 6.02 8.52
CA TYR A 66 -11.95 6.71 8.91
C TYR A 66 -11.93 7.07 10.40
N THR A 67 -13.02 7.64 10.93
CA THR A 67 -13.14 7.94 12.36
C THR A 67 -13.09 6.67 13.22
N ALA A 68 -13.77 5.60 12.81
CA ALA A 68 -13.70 4.31 13.51
C ALA A 68 -12.29 3.71 13.51
N ALA A 69 -11.59 3.76 12.37
CA ALA A 69 -10.20 3.29 12.26
C ALA A 69 -9.23 4.14 13.11
N ARG A 70 -9.45 5.45 13.21
CA ARG A 70 -8.65 6.34 14.06
C ARG A 70 -8.81 6.00 15.54
N ILE A 71 -10.04 5.81 16.01
CA ILE A 71 -10.35 5.39 17.38
C ILE A 71 -9.73 4.02 17.68
N LEU A 72 -9.89 3.06 16.77
CA LEU A 72 -9.33 1.72 16.92
C LEU A 72 -7.79 1.73 16.96
N LYS A 73 -7.14 2.53 16.10
CA LYS A 73 -5.68 2.69 16.08
C LYS A 73 -5.17 3.28 17.40
N GLY A 74 -5.85 4.31 17.92
CA GLY A 74 -5.52 4.88 19.22
C GLY A 74 -5.61 3.82 20.34
N GLN A 75 -6.72 3.10 20.41
CA GLN A 75 -6.94 2.05 21.41
C GLN A 75 -5.90 0.92 21.35
N LEU A 76 -5.47 0.50 20.16
CA LEU A 76 -4.45 -0.53 19.97
C LEU A 76 -3.03 -0.07 20.36
N GLN A 77 -2.77 1.23 20.39
CA GLN A 77 -1.48 1.82 20.75
C GLN A 77 -1.45 2.41 22.18
N ASN A 78 -2.48 2.20 22.99
CA ASN A 78 -2.67 2.88 24.29
C ASN A 78 -2.57 4.41 24.18
N GLN A 79 -2.95 4.99 23.04
CA GLN A 79 -2.89 6.42 22.74
C GLN A 79 -4.25 6.92 22.21
N THR A 80 -4.48 8.24 22.17
CA THR A 80 -5.80 8.82 21.86
C THR A 80 -6.08 8.97 20.36
N GLY A 81 -5.08 8.69 19.51
CA GLY A 81 -5.28 8.50 18.07
C GLY A 81 -5.17 9.76 17.19
N GLU A 82 -4.52 10.84 17.63
CA GLU A 82 -4.36 12.06 16.81
C GLU A 82 -2.93 12.47 16.42
N GLU A 83 -1.90 11.73 16.84
CA GLU A 83 -0.51 12.15 16.62
C GLU A 83 0.25 11.15 15.72
N THR A 84 0.11 11.23 14.39
CA THR A 84 1.14 10.64 13.50
C THR A 84 1.23 11.38 12.17
N VAL A 85 2.36 12.05 11.96
CA VAL A 85 2.71 12.74 10.71
C VAL A 85 3.45 11.75 9.82
N MET A 86 2.90 11.46 8.63
CA MET A 86 3.57 10.61 7.64
C MET A 86 4.61 11.42 6.86
N THR A 87 5.84 10.91 6.79
CA THR A 87 6.96 11.53 6.07
C THR A 87 6.88 11.22 4.57
N MET A 88 6.21 12.10 3.83
CA MET A 88 6.15 12.03 2.36
C MET A 88 6.55 13.37 1.77
N ASP A 89 7.81 13.52 1.40
CA ASP A 89 8.25 14.60 0.52
C ASP A 89 9.66 14.31 0.02
N THR A 90 9.76 13.68 -1.15
CA THR A 90 10.77 13.92 -2.22
C THR A 90 10.75 12.74 -3.17
N PHE A 91 10.01 12.86 -4.25
CA PHE A 91 10.18 12.03 -5.44
C PHE A 91 10.49 12.93 -6.64
N PRO A 92 10.84 12.33 -7.77
CA PRO A 92 10.48 12.92 -9.05
C PRO A 92 9.94 11.83 -10.01
N ASN A 93 8.82 12.10 -10.68
CA ASN A 93 8.24 11.37 -11.82
C ASN A 93 8.34 9.84 -11.78
N SER A 94 8.02 9.23 -10.63
CA SER A 94 7.98 7.78 -10.44
C SER A 94 6.56 7.34 -10.10
N VAL A 95 6.10 6.22 -10.66
CA VAL A 95 4.72 5.74 -10.49
C VAL A 95 4.74 4.45 -9.69
N GLY A 96 4.09 4.46 -8.54
CA GLY A 96 3.92 3.30 -7.67
C GLY A 96 2.45 3.03 -7.38
N ILE A 97 2.07 1.75 -7.41
CA ILE A 97 0.76 1.27 -7.01
C ILE A 97 0.96 0.33 -5.83
N VAL A 98 0.41 0.69 -4.68
CA VAL A 98 0.36 -0.16 -3.49
C VAL A 98 -1.12 -0.31 -3.11
N THR A 99 -1.59 -1.56 -2.99
CA THR A 99 -2.97 -1.84 -2.63
C THR A 99 -3.09 -3.09 -1.78
N ALA A 100 -4.07 -3.12 -0.89
CA ALA A 100 -4.48 -4.33 -0.18
C ALA A 100 -5.37 -5.26 -1.04
N THR A 101 -5.74 -4.83 -2.24
CA THR A 101 -6.55 -5.61 -3.17
C THR A 101 -5.68 -6.27 -4.25
N ARG A 102 -6.30 -7.01 -5.17
CA ARG A 102 -5.64 -7.41 -6.41
C ARG A 102 -5.25 -6.15 -7.19
N VAL A 103 -4.05 -6.13 -7.77
CA VAL A 103 -3.56 -4.96 -8.52
C VAL A 103 -4.39 -4.66 -9.76
N GLN A 104 -5.18 -5.64 -10.24
CA GLN A 104 -6.14 -5.51 -11.34
C GLN A 104 -7.53 -5.04 -10.89
N HIS A 105 -7.74 -4.75 -9.59
CA HIS A 105 -9.03 -4.26 -9.10
C HIS A 105 -9.36 -2.91 -9.72
N ALA A 106 -10.64 -2.51 -9.72
CA ALA A 106 -11.08 -1.28 -10.37
C ALA A 106 -10.27 -0.06 -9.89
N THR A 107 -10.07 0.04 -8.57
CA THR A 107 -9.37 1.12 -7.86
C THR A 107 -7.95 1.33 -8.43
N PRO A 108 -7.01 0.37 -8.36
CA PRO A 108 -5.69 0.51 -8.97
C PRO A 108 -5.75 0.56 -10.51
N ALA A 109 -6.67 -0.18 -11.15
CA ALA A 109 -6.77 -0.24 -12.61
C ALA A 109 -7.12 1.10 -13.26
N THR A 110 -7.80 2.01 -12.56
CA THR A 110 -8.08 3.36 -13.09
C THR A 110 -6.83 4.14 -13.46
N SER A 111 -5.68 3.84 -12.84
CA SER A 111 -4.43 4.54 -13.10
C SER A 111 -3.71 4.11 -14.39
N TYR A 112 -4.05 2.95 -14.96
CA TYR A 112 -3.32 2.39 -16.11
C TYR A 112 -4.19 1.70 -17.17
N ALA A 113 -5.46 1.37 -16.90
CA ALA A 113 -6.30 0.59 -17.79
C ALA A 113 -7.49 1.39 -18.34
N HIS A 114 -7.82 1.10 -19.59
CA HIS A 114 -9.03 1.52 -20.27
C HIS A 114 -9.82 0.26 -20.68
N SER A 115 -10.90 -0.02 -19.95
CA SER A 115 -11.72 -1.21 -20.18
C SER A 115 -13.20 -0.87 -20.09
N ALA A 116 -14.00 -1.42 -20.99
CA ALA A 116 -15.47 -1.32 -20.94
C ALA A 116 -16.07 -2.06 -19.73
N SER A 117 -15.32 -2.98 -19.12
CA SER A 117 -15.76 -3.72 -17.93
C SER A 117 -14.63 -3.92 -16.94
N ARG A 118 -14.88 -3.54 -15.68
CA ARG A 118 -13.99 -3.81 -14.54
C ARG A 118 -13.79 -5.30 -14.25
N LYS A 119 -14.61 -6.19 -14.83
CA LYS A 119 -14.53 -7.65 -14.61
C LYS A 119 -13.49 -8.33 -15.50
N TRP A 120 -12.95 -7.64 -16.50
CA TRP A 120 -11.97 -8.19 -17.45
C TRP A 120 -10.56 -8.20 -16.86
N TYR A 121 -10.39 -8.86 -15.70
CA TYR A 121 -9.12 -8.91 -14.97
C TYR A 121 -8.04 -9.65 -15.77
N SER A 122 -8.41 -10.75 -16.41
CA SER A 122 -7.56 -11.52 -17.32
C SER A 122 -8.28 -11.79 -18.64
N GLU A 123 -7.53 -12.23 -19.65
CA GLU A 123 -8.09 -12.64 -20.94
C GLU A 123 -9.19 -13.73 -20.78
N GLY A 124 -9.07 -14.58 -19.76
CA GLY A 124 -10.03 -15.64 -19.47
C GLY A 124 -11.42 -15.14 -19.08
N ASP A 125 -11.52 -13.89 -18.60
CA ASP A 125 -12.75 -13.23 -18.13
C ASP A 125 -13.45 -12.40 -19.22
N MET A 126 -12.80 -12.24 -20.38
CA MET A 126 -13.32 -11.43 -21.50
C MET A 126 -14.24 -12.24 -22.41
N PRO A 127 -15.32 -11.64 -22.94
CA PRO A 127 -16.13 -12.26 -23.98
C PRO A 127 -15.35 -12.31 -25.30
N GLU A 128 -15.57 -13.36 -26.10
CA GLU A 128 -14.87 -13.56 -27.38
C GLU A 128 -15.08 -12.40 -28.36
N ALA A 129 -16.26 -11.75 -28.34
CA ALA A 129 -16.53 -10.58 -29.17
C ALA A 129 -15.55 -9.44 -28.87
N ALA A 130 -15.35 -9.09 -27.60
CA ALA A 130 -14.42 -8.03 -27.20
C ALA A 130 -12.96 -8.34 -27.59
N LYS A 131 -12.56 -9.62 -27.53
CA LYS A 131 -11.23 -10.05 -27.97
C LYS A 131 -11.04 -9.85 -29.47
N LYS A 132 -12.06 -10.19 -30.27
CA LYS A 132 -12.05 -9.98 -31.73
C LYS A 132 -12.00 -8.51 -32.11
N ASP A 133 -12.66 -7.66 -31.33
CA ASP A 133 -12.65 -6.21 -31.50
C ASP A 133 -11.33 -5.55 -31.02
N GLY A 134 -10.36 -6.33 -30.58
CA GLY A 134 -9.03 -5.86 -30.17
C GLY A 134 -8.94 -5.32 -28.75
N CYS A 135 -9.99 -5.50 -27.91
CA CYS A 135 -9.88 -5.17 -26.49
C CYS A 135 -8.86 -6.08 -25.80
N THR A 136 -8.16 -5.53 -24.82
CA THR A 136 -7.18 -6.25 -24.00
C THR A 136 -7.59 -6.27 -22.54
N ASP A 137 -7.20 -7.32 -21.82
CA ASP A 137 -7.50 -7.48 -20.40
C ASP A 137 -6.71 -6.51 -19.51
N ILE A 138 -7.22 -6.24 -18.31
CA ILE A 138 -6.63 -5.27 -17.37
C ILE A 138 -5.20 -5.67 -17.00
N ALA A 139 -4.92 -6.96 -16.76
CA ALA A 139 -3.56 -7.42 -16.44
C ALA A 139 -2.56 -7.17 -17.60
N SER A 140 -2.98 -7.39 -18.84
CA SER A 140 -2.15 -7.06 -20.02
C SER A 140 -1.91 -5.56 -20.15
N GLN A 141 -2.93 -4.73 -19.89
CA GLN A 141 -2.82 -3.27 -19.98
C GLN A 141 -1.85 -2.70 -18.94
N MET A 142 -1.78 -3.30 -17.74
CA MET A 142 -0.82 -2.92 -16.69
C MET A 142 0.63 -2.94 -17.16
N LEU A 143 0.99 -3.86 -18.05
CA LEU A 143 2.34 -3.99 -18.59
C LEU A 143 2.60 -3.04 -19.76
N LYS A 144 1.58 -2.77 -20.58
CA LYS A 144 1.72 -2.13 -21.89
C LYS A 144 1.49 -0.62 -21.86
N ASN A 145 0.46 -0.17 -21.11
CA ASN A 145 -0.01 1.20 -21.21
C ASN A 145 0.88 2.18 -20.46
N THR A 146 1.41 1.76 -19.31
CA THR A 146 2.19 2.62 -18.42
C THR A 146 3.41 1.87 -17.90
N ASP A 147 4.55 2.55 -17.85
CA ASP A 147 5.75 2.06 -17.18
C ASP A 147 5.67 2.33 -15.68
N ILE A 148 5.18 1.35 -14.92
CA ILE A 148 5.03 1.43 -13.46
C ILE A 148 6.29 0.89 -12.79
N ASP A 149 6.89 1.69 -11.89
CA ASP A 149 8.13 1.35 -11.20
C ASP A 149 7.89 0.35 -10.06
N VAL A 150 6.82 0.56 -9.27
CA VAL A 150 6.48 -0.28 -8.12
C VAL A 150 5.03 -0.75 -8.21
N ILE A 151 4.81 -2.06 -8.18
CA ILE A 151 3.49 -2.70 -8.19
C ILE A 151 3.44 -3.63 -6.98
N ILE A 152 2.58 -3.34 -6.01
CA ILE A 152 2.43 -4.12 -4.78
C ILE A 152 0.95 -4.39 -4.51
N GLY A 153 0.60 -5.66 -4.32
CA GLY A 153 -0.75 -6.08 -3.93
C GLY A 153 -0.96 -7.58 -4.11
N GLY A 154 -2.19 -7.98 -4.40
CA GLY A 154 -2.52 -9.37 -4.79
C GLY A 154 -2.73 -9.55 -6.30
N GLY A 155 -3.24 -10.70 -6.70
CA GLY A 155 -3.76 -10.95 -8.05
C GLY A 155 -2.89 -11.84 -8.93
N ARG A 156 -2.04 -12.70 -8.34
CA ARG A 156 -1.13 -13.59 -9.10
C ARG A 156 -1.84 -14.42 -10.16
N LYS A 157 -3.05 -14.92 -9.88
CA LYS A 157 -3.77 -15.83 -10.79
C LYS A 157 -4.18 -15.21 -12.12
N TYR A 158 -4.26 -13.88 -12.20
CA TYR A 158 -4.59 -13.18 -13.44
C TYR A 158 -3.37 -12.94 -14.34
N MET A 159 -2.16 -13.17 -13.80
CA MET A 159 -0.89 -12.97 -14.48
C MET A 159 -0.35 -14.24 -15.13
N THR A 160 -0.79 -15.42 -14.68
CA THR A 160 -0.23 -16.71 -15.09
C THR A 160 -1.19 -17.55 -15.94
N PRO A 161 -0.65 -18.44 -16.81
CA PRO A 161 -1.45 -19.33 -17.66
C PRO A 161 -2.41 -20.23 -16.88
N ARG A 162 -3.48 -20.66 -17.53
CA ARG A 162 -4.45 -21.57 -16.95
C ARG A 162 -3.79 -22.87 -16.51
N GLY A 163 -3.96 -23.20 -15.23
CA GLY A 163 -3.43 -24.44 -14.65
C GLY A 163 -2.05 -24.30 -14.00
N THR A 164 -1.38 -23.15 -14.13
CA THR A 164 -0.17 -22.84 -13.36
C THR A 164 -0.51 -22.88 -11.87
N LYS A 165 0.24 -23.68 -11.09
CA LYS A 165 0.08 -23.79 -9.64
C LYS A 165 0.55 -22.50 -8.98
N ASP A 166 -0.24 -21.99 -8.04
CA ASP A 166 0.17 -20.85 -7.23
C ASP A 166 1.33 -21.27 -6.30
N PRO A 167 2.38 -20.44 -6.12
CA PRO A 167 3.53 -20.80 -5.31
C PRO A 167 3.19 -21.02 -3.83
N GLU A 168 2.17 -20.34 -3.31
CA GLU A 168 1.76 -20.43 -1.92
C GLU A 168 0.66 -21.47 -1.70
N TYR A 169 -0.23 -21.63 -2.68
CA TYR A 169 -1.37 -22.57 -2.62
C TYR A 169 -1.33 -23.61 -3.75
N PRO A 170 -0.30 -24.47 -3.84
CA PRO A 170 -0.12 -25.38 -4.98
C PRO A 170 -1.20 -26.47 -5.09
N ALA A 171 -1.83 -26.82 -3.96
CA ALA A 171 -2.90 -27.81 -3.89
C ALA A 171 -4.29 -27.23 -4.21
N ASP A 172 -4.47 -25.91 -4.08
CA ASP A 172 -5.76 -25.28 -4.36
C ASP A 172 -5.93 -25.03 -5.87
N PHE A 173 -7.00 -25.57 -6.44
CA PHE A 173 -7.35 -25.37 -7.84
C PHE A 173 -7.88 -23.95 -8.12
N SER A 174 -8.46 -23.29 -7.11
CA SER A 174 -9.08 -21.96 -7.25
C SER A 174 -8.05 -20.83 -7.36
N SER A 175 -6.86 -21.07 -6.79
CA SER A 175 -5.70 -20.17 -6.79
C SER A 175 -4.85 -20.28 -8.05
N ARG A 176 -5.08 -21.31 -8.88
CA ARG A 176 -4.33 -21.50 -10.13
C ARG A 176 -4.53 -20.36 -11.11
N GLY A 177 -3.53 -20.17 -11.96
CA GLY A 177 -3.58 -19.21 -13.06
C GLY A 177 -4.86 -19.34 -13.89
N LYS A 178 -5.35 -18.22 -14.42
CA LYS A 178 -6.64 -18.09 -15.10
C LYS A 178 -6.54 -17.73 -16.58
N ARG A 179 -5.38 -17.27 -17.05
CA ARG A 179 -5.22 -16.78 -18.42
C ARG A 179 -5.38 -17.91 -19.45
N LYS A 180 -6.23 -17.75 -20.47
CA LYS A 180 -6.42 -18.79 -21.51
C LYS A 180 -5.55 -18.56 -22.75
N ASP A 181 -4.88 -17.42 -22.83
CA ASP A 181 -3.93 -17.06 -23.89
C ASP A 181 -2.53 -17.70 -23.75
N GLY A 182 -2.30 -18.49 -22.69
CA GLY A 182 -1.02 -19.18 -22.46
C GLY A 182 0.14 -18.25 -22.05
N ARG A 183 -0.12 -16.96 -21.82
CA ARG A 183 0.92 -15.98 -21.50
C ARG A 183 1.23 -15.97 -20.00
N ASN A 184 2.51 -15.81 -19.67
CA ASN A 184 2.95 -15.49 -18.32
C ASN A 184 3.40 -14.02 -18.26
N LEU A 185 2.52 -13.17 -17.74
CA LEU A 185 2.75 -11.74 -17.66
C LEU A 185 3.85 -11.37 -16.65
N ILE A 186 4.10 -12.20 -15.62
CA ILE A 186 5.21 -11.93 -14.69
C ILE A 186 6.54 -12.03 -15.44
N ASP A 187 6.72 -13.11 -16.20
CA ASP A 187 7.94 -13.33 -16.99
C ASP A 187 8.08 -12.28 -18.10
N GLU A 188 6.98 -11.91 -18.77
CA GLU A 188 6.97 -10.85 -19.77
C GLU A 188 7.40 -9.52 -19.16
N TRP A 189 6.85 -9.14 -18.00
CA TRP A 189 7.22 -7.91 -17.31
C TRP A 189 8.71 -7.89 -16.96
N GLN A 190 9.25 -8.98 -16.41
CA GLN A 190 10.69 -9.06 -16.11
C GLN A 190 11.56 -8.91 -17.37
N LYS A 191 11.14 -9.52 -18.50
CA LYS A 191 11.82 -9.38 -19.80
C LYS A 191 11.73 -7.97 -20.38
N MET A 192 10.67 -7.22 -20.08
CA MET A 192 10.55 -5.83 -20.53
C MET A 192 11.52 -4.89 -19.82
N LYS A 193 12.10 -5.29 -18.68
CA LYS A 193 13.01 -4.47 -17.87
C LYS A 193 14.48 -4.87 -18.03
N ILE A 194 14.85 -5.50 -19.16
CA ILE A 194 16.25 -5.83 -19.46
C ILE A 194 17.12 -4.57 -19.39
N GLY A 195 18.24 -4.64 -18.67
CA GLY A 195 19.13 -3.50 -18.41
C GLY A 195 18.77 -2.68 -17.17
N LYS A 196 17.73 -3.07 -16.43
CA LYS A 196 17.34 -2.51 -15.13
C LYS A 196 17.22 -3.63 -14.10
N VAL A 197 17.33 -3.29 -12.81
CA VAL A 197 17.18 -4.28 -11.73
C VAL A 197 15.69 -4.44 -11.40
N ALA A 198 15.04 -5.37 -12.10
CA ALA A 198 13.64 -5.72 -11.85
C ALA A 198 13.51 -6.96 -10.96
N ARG A 199 12.74 -6.84 -9.87
CA ARG A 199 12.50 -7.92 -8.90
C ARG A 199 11.03 -8.28 -8.87
N TYR A 200 10.74 -9.57 -9.00
CA TYR A 200 9.44 -10.14 -8.70
C TYR A 200 9.52 -10.90 -7.37
N VAL A 201 8.58 -10.64 -6.47
CA VAL A 201 8.48 -11.31 -5.16
C VAL A 201 7.02 -11.64 -4.85
N TRP A 202 6.80 -12.65 -4.02
CA TRP A 202 5.46 -13.12 -3.69
C TRP A 202 5.27 -13.49 -2.21
N ASN A 203 6.32 -13.42 -1.39
CA ASN A 203 6.25 -13.68 0.05
C ASN A 203 7.04 -12.61 0.84
N GLN A 204 6.84 -12.59 2.14
CA GLN A 204 7.48 -11.66 3.07
C GLN A 204 9.00 -11.79 3.07
N THR A 205 9.54 -13.00 3.02
CA THR A 205 10.99 -13.22 3.12
C THR A 205 11.73 -12.59 1.93
N ASP A 206 11.27 -12.90 0.71
CA ASP A 206 11.79 -12.34 -0.52
C ASP A 206 11.55 -10.83 -0.58
N PHE A 207 10.38 -10.37 -0.12
CA PHE A 207 10.05 -8.95 -0.04
C PHE A 207 11.00 -8.20 0.89
N SER A 208 11.27 -8.71 2.09
CA SER A 208 12.23 -8.13 3.04
C SER A 208 13.64 -8.09 2.45
N ALA A 209 14.04 -9.12 1.70
CA ALA A 209 15.34 -9.21 1.04
C ALA A 209 15.52 -8.25 -0.16
N VAL A 210 14.45 -7.66 -0.69
CA VAL A 210 14.57 -6.61 -1.72
C VAL A 210 15.27 -5.40 -1.11
N ASP A 211 16.50 -5.16 -1.59
CA ASP A 211 17.23 -3.94 -1.33
C ASP A 211 16.60 -2.80 -2.14
N PRO A 212 16.00 -1.80 -1.47
CA PRO A 212 15.39 -0.70 -2.19
C PRO A 212 16.44 0.13 -2.93
N GLU A 213 17.72 0.16 -2.51
CA GLU A 213 18.78 1.04 -3.08
C GLU A 213 19.18 0.65 -4.49
N THR A 214 19.17 -0.65 -4.77
CA THR A 214 19.60 -1.19 -6.06
C THR A 214 18.45 -1.58 -6.97
N THR A 215 17.22 -1.64 -6.46
CA THR A 215 16.05 -2.09 -7.21
C THR A 215 15.42 -0.93 -7.99
N ASP A 216 15.40 -1.04 -9.32
CA ASP A 216 14.75 -0.06 -10.20
C ASP A 216 13.25 -0.30 -10.34
N TYR A 217 12.84 -1.58 -10.34
CA TYR A 217 11.47 -2.01 -10.57
C TYR A 217 11.10 -3.14 -9.61
N LEU A 218 9.94 -3.04 -8.98
CA LEU A 218 9.44 -4.05 -8.06
C LEU A 218 8.02 -4.45 -8.42
N MET A 219 7.79 -5.75 -8.61
CA MET A 219 6.46 -6.35 -8.66
C MET A 219 6.33 -7.34 -7.49
N ALA A 220 5.52 -6.99 -6.51
CA ALA A 220 5.25 -7.81 -5.33
C ALA A 220 3.78 -8.24 -5.33
N LEU A 221 3.52 -9.53 -5.56
CA LEU A 221 2.17 -10.09 -5.61
C LEU A 221 2.01 -11.18 -4.54
N PHE A 222 1.40 -10.83 -3.40
CA PHE A 222 1.40 -11.70 -2.20
C PHE A 222 0.26 -12.69 -2.12
N GLU A 223 -0.83 -12.50 -2.87
CA GLU A 223 -1.94 -13.46 -2.88
C GLU A 223 -2.43 -13.75 -4.32
N PRO A 224 -3.07 -14.90 -4.59
CA PRO A 224 -3.67 -15.21 -5.88
C PRO A 224 -4.76 -14.22 -6.26
N GLY A 225 -5.47 -13.66 -5.26
CA GLY A 225 -6.60 -12.76 -5.41
C GLY A 225 -6.41 -11.45 -4.65
N GLU A 226 -7.33 -11.15 -3.73
CA GLU A 226 -7.17 -10.04 -2.79
C GLU A 226 -6.12 -10.42 -1.73
N LEU A 227 -5.50 -9.44 -1.07
CA LEU A 227 -4.72 -9.74 0.13
C LEU A 227 -5.66 -10.14 1.27
N ARG A 228 -5.13 -10.88 2.25
CA ARG A 228 -5.85 -11.15 3.49
C ARG A 228 -6.07 -9.86 4.28
N PHE A 229 -7.15 -9.81 5.05
CA PHE A 229 -7.37 -8.72 5.99
C PHE A 229 -6.27 -8.70 7.04
N GLU A 230 -5.91 -7.51 7.55
CA GLU A 230 -4.80 -7.35 8.51
C GLU A 230 -4.93 -8.26 9.75
N VAL A 231 -6.18 -8.55 10.19
CA VAL A 231 -6.46 -9.42 11.33
C VAL A 231 -6.18 -10.90 11.03
N GLU A 232 -6.32 -11.30 9.76
CA GLU A 232 -6.14 -12.69 9.28
C GLU A 232 -4.81 -12.89 8.54
N ARG A 233 -4.01 -11.82 8.43
CA ARG A 233 -2.72 -11.81 7.75
C ARG A 233 -1.77 -12.78 8.46
N ASP A 234 -1.05 -13.59 7.68
CA ASP A 234 0.07 -14.36 8.22
C ASP A 234 1.34 -13.49 8.14
N PRO A 235 1.89 -13.00 9.27
CA PRO A 235 3.04 -12.11 9.24
C PRO A 235 4.32 -12.75 8.69
N LYS A 236 4.36 -14.08 8.55
CA LYS A 236 5.50 -14.78 7.96
C LYS A 236 5.42 -14.85 6.44
N MET A 237 4.23 -14.73 5.87
CA MET A 237 3.98 -14.87 4.44
C MET A 237 3.68 -13.52 3.78
N ASP A 238 2.97 -12.64 4.48
CA ASP A 238 2.45 -11.38 3.93
C ASP A 238 2.99 -10.16 4.70
N PRO A 239 3.55 -9.14 4.02
CA PRO A 239 3.86 -7.85 4.66
C PRO A 239 2.60 -7.09 5.02
N SER A 240 2.72 -6.24 6.02
CA SER A 240 1.69 -5.23 6.33
C SER A 240 1.62 -4.14 5.26
N ILE A 241 0.49 -3.43 5.22
CA ILE A 241 0.32 -2.26 4.33
C ILE A 241 1.34 -1.15 4.63
N VAL A 242 1.83 -1.07 5.88
CA VAL A 242 2.84 -0.10 6.29
C VAL A 242 4.20 -0.47 5.68
N GLU A 243 4.67 -1.70 5.86
CA GLU A 243 5.95 -2.18 5.30
C GLU A 243 5.99 -2.08 3.77
N THR A 244 4.88 -2.42 3.11
CA THR A 244 4.76 -2.31 1.65
C THR A 244 4.84 -0.86 1.18
N THR A 245 4.18 0.04 1.87
CA THR A 245 4.18 1.47 1.57
C THR A 245 5.57 2.08 1.79
N GLU A 246 6.22 1.78 2.92
CA GLU A 246 7.56 2.25 3.24
C GLU A 246 8.59 1.83 2.20
N LYS A 247 8.60 0.55 1.80
CA LYS A 247 9.55 0.08 0.78
C LYS A 247 9.26 0.68 -0.59
N ALA A 248 7.99 0.86 -0.95
CA ALA A 248 7.61 1.51 -2.20
C ALA A 248 8.15 2.95 -2.26
N ILE A 249 8.00 3.72 -1.18
CA ILE A 249 8.61 5.05 -1.03
C ILE A 249 10.13 4.93 -1.23
N CYS A 250 10.82 4.09 -0.48
CA CYS A 250 12.28 4.01 -0.56
C CYS A 250 12.80 3.69 -1.98
N ILE A 251 12.07 2.91 -2.78
CA ILE A 251 12.43 2.61 -4.18
C ILE A 251 12.16 3.83 -5.07
N LEU A 252 10.97 4.43 -4.95
CA LEU A 252 10.57 5.56 -5.78
C LEU A 252 11.43 6.81 -5.51
N GLN A 253 11.96 6.99 -4.29
CA GLN A 253 12.76 8.17 -3.91
C GLN A 253 14.08 8.30 -4.69
N LYS A 254 14.57 7.21 -5.28
CA LYS A 254 15.90 7.14 -5.89
C LYS A 254 16.01 7.72 -7.27
N LYS A 255 14.93 7.67 -8.04
CA LYS A 255 15.02 8.01 -9.46
C LYS A 255 15.14 9.53 -9.60
N PRO A 256 16.11 10.06 -10.36
CA PRO A 256 16.10 11.46 -10.76
C PRO A 256 15.07 11.71 -11.88
N GLN A 257 14.69 12.98 -12.06
CA GLN A 257 13.62 13.49 -12.92
C GLN A 257 13.49 12.80 -14.30
N ARG A 258 12.36 12.12 -14.55
CA ARG A 258 11.98 11.63 -15.89
C ARG A 258 11.40 12.83 -16.67
N LEU A 259 12.19 13.50 -17.51
CA LEU A 259 11.66 14.51 -18.45
C LEU A 259 10.63 13.82 -19.35
N LEU A 260 9.34 14.14 -19.19
CA LEU A 260 8.33 13.83 -20.19
C LEU A 260 8.48 14.88 -21.31
N PRO A 261 8.95 14.51 -22.52
CA PRO A 261 8.92 15.44 -23.63
C PRO A 261 7.45 15.66 -24.01
N PHE A 262 6.88 16.79 -23.58
CA PHE A 262 5.68 17.34 -24.21
C PHE A 262 6.08 17.85 -25.60
N SER A 263 6.02 17.00 -26.61
CA SER A 263 5.98 17.47 -28.00
C SER A 263 4.53 17.88 -28.31
N GLY A 264 4.25 19.18 -28.18
CA GLY A 264 3.02 19.74 -28.73
C GLY A 264 3.09 19.71 -30.26
N GLY A 265 2.12 19.03 -30.86
CA GLY A 265 1.77 19.09 -32.28
C GLY A 265 0.26 19.29 -32.39
#